data_AF-A0A428PAJ2-F1
#
_entry.id   AF-A0A428PAJ2-F1
#
_cell.length_a   1.000
_cell.length_b   1.000
_cell.length_c   1.000
_cell.angle_alpha   90.00
_cell.angle_beta   90.00
_cell.angle_gamma   90.00
#
_symmetry.space_group_name_H-M   'P 1'
#
loop_
_entity.id
_entity.type
_entity.pdbx_description
1 polymer ?
#
loop_
_entity_poly.entity_id
_entity_poly.type
_entity_poly.pdbx_seq_one_letter_code
_entity_poly.pdbx_strand_id
1 'polypeptide(L)'
;MEDIDDAFMSRLHFKFEYKDLDSPTMVGIWKNFLAKEISRPGGHINEADLEQLAKGYMLSGREIKNAASCAKAISRVRKQELSLALVKDTIEKLGYAPEARRIES
;
A
#
# COMPACT_ATOMS: atom_id res chain seq x y z
N MET A 1 29.42 -20.21 19.08
CA MET A 1 28.89 -18.89 18.74
C MET A 1 27.82 -19.13 17.70
N GLU A 2 26.61 -19.46 18.15
CA GLU A 2 25.47 -19.84 17.31
C GLU A 2 24.42 -18.74 17.43
N ASP A 3 24.79 -17.53 17.00
CA ASP A 3 23.90 -16.38 17.04
C ASP A 3 23.08 -16.34 15.74
N ILE A 4 22.02 -17.14 15.68
CA ILE A 4 20.84 -16.76 14.90
C ILE A 4 19.91 -16.06 15.87
N ASP A 5 19.98 -14.73 15.88
CA ASP A 5 19.20 -13.85 16.74
C ASP A 5 17.68 -14.03 16.49
N ASP A 6 16.85 -13.93 17.52
CA ASP A 6 15.39 -13.87 17.43
C ASP A 6 14.92 -12.76 16.47
N ALA A 7 15.72 -11.71 16.25
CA ALA A 7 15.50 -10.69 15.22
C ALA A 7 15.59 -11.24 13.78
N PHE A 8 16.46 -12.24 13.54
CA PHE A 8 16.52 -13.00 12.30
C PHE A 8 15.29 -13.90 12.14
N MET A 9 14.81 -14.52 13.22
CA MET A 9 13.60 -15.36 13.20
C MET A 9 12.31 -14.56 13.03
N SER A 10 12.23 -13.31 13.53
CA SER A 10 11.11 -12.40 13.21
C SER A 10 11.00 -12.07 11.71
N ARG A 11 12.11 -12.24 10.97
CA ARG A 11 12.21 -12.15 9.51
C ARG A 11 11.98 -13.49 8.80
N LEU A 12 11.83 -14.59 9.54
CA LEU A 12 11.89 -15.97 9.06
C LEU A 12 10.91 -16.93 9.78
N HIS A 13 9.64 -16.58 10.03
CA HIS A 13 8.54 -17.57 10.01
C HIS A 13 7.16 -16.96 10.28
N PHE A 14 6.35 -16.85 9.23
CA PHE A 14 5.05 -17.51 9.15
C PHE A 14 4.70 -17.54 7.67
N LYS A 15 5.19 -18.58 6.97
CA LYS A 15 4.61 -18.99 5.68
C LYS A 15 3.27 -19.64 5.99
N PHE A 16 2.24 -18.83 6.20
CA PHE A 16 1.02 -19.13 5.46
C PHE A 16 1.40 -18.88 4.01
N GLU A 17 0.99 -19.72 3.07
CA GLU A 17 0.77 -19.18 1.73
C GLU A 17 -0.16 -17.99 1.94
N TYR A 18 0.41 -16.78 1.96
CA TYR A 18 -0.40 -15.57 1.98
C TYR A 18 -1.07 -15.60 0.62
N LYS A 19 -2.27 -16.18 0.58
CA LYS A 19 -3.20 -15.94 -0.52
C LYS A 19 -3.15 -14.44 -0.78
N ASP A 20 -3.10 -14.07 -2.06
CA ASP A 20 -3.24 -12.70 -2.47
C ASP A 20 -4.35 -12.06 -1.63
N LEU A 21 -4.05 -10.91 -1.04
CA LEU A 21 -5.03 -10.22 -0.23
C LEU A 21 -6.24 -9.97 -1.12
N ASP A 22 -7.41 -10.42 -0.70
CA ASP A 22 -8.62 -10.10 -1.43
C ASP A 22 -8.84 -8.58 -1.43
N SER A 23 -9.59 -8.09 -2.42
CA SER A 23 -9.87 -6.66 -2.55
C SER A 23 -10.44 -6.04 -1.27
N PRO A 24 -11.38 -6.68 -0.54
CA PRO A 24 -11.87 -6.16 0.74
C PRO A 24 -10.77 -5.97 1.79
N THR A 25 -9.85 -6.94 1.94
CA THR A 25 -8.75 -6.85 2.90
C THR A 25 -7.77 -5.73 2.52
N MET A 26 -7.43 -5.60 1.24
CA MET A 26 -6.58 -4.49 0.77
C MET A 26 -7.22 -3.13 1.06
N VAL A 27 -8.53 -2.97 0.81
CA VAL A 27 -9.26 -1.73 1.13
C VAL A 27 -9.16 -1.41 2.62
N GLY A 28 -9.38 -2.40 3.49
CA GLY A 28 -9.25 -2.23 4.94
C GLY A 28 -7.86 -1.76 5.37
N ILE A 29 -6.81 -2.34 4.77
CA ILE A 29 -5.42 -1.95 5.04
C ILE A 29 -5.14 -0.52 4.56
N TRP A 30 -5.59 -0.16 3.36
CA TRP A 30 -5.48 1.20 2.85
C TRP A 30 -6.19 2.21 3.77
N LYS A 31 -7.43 1.91 4.17
CA LYS A 31 -8.23 2.74 5.07
C LYS A 31 -7.51 2.99 6.38
N ASN A 32 -6.90 1.96 6.96
CA ASN A 32 -6.11 2.08 8.19
C ASN A 32 -4.89 2.99 8.02
N PHE A 33 -4.14 2.86 6.92
CA PHE A 33 -2.92 3.66 6.72
C PHE A 33 -3.17 5.10 6.25
N LEU A 34 -4.34 5.37 5.66
CA LEU A 34 -4.73 6.68 5.13
C LEU A 34 -5.89 7.32 5.91
N ALA A 35 -6.26 6.79 7.08
CA ALA A 35 -7.43 7.23 7.84
C ALA A 35 -7.43 8.74 8.12
N LYS A 36 -6.27 9.32 8.47
CA LYS A 36 -6.16 10.75 8.81
C LYS A 36 -6.37 11.64 7.59
N GLU A 37 -6.00 11.15 6.42
CA GLU A 37 -6.07 11.84 5.15
C GLU A 37 -7.48 11.75 4.56
N ILE A 38 -8.19 10.64 4.78
CA ILE A 38 -9.59 10.44 4.37
C ILE A 38 -10.56 11.25 5.24
N SER A 39 -10.33 11.32 6.56
CA SER A 39 -11.22 12.02 7.49
C SER A 39 -11.04 13.54 7.52
N ARG A 40 -10.11 14.11 6.73
CA ARG A 40 -9.85 15.54 6.71
C ARG A 40 -10.93 16.27 5.88
N PRO A 41 -11.50 17.38 6.36
CA PRO A 41 -12.37 18.23 5.54
C PRO A 41 -11.61 18.69 4.28
N GLY A 42 -12.16 18.42 3.10
CA GLY A 42 -11.49 18.65 1.81
C GLY A 42 -10.66 17.47 1.30
N GLY A 43 -10.63 16.34 2.01
CA GLY A 43 -9.86 15.15 1.63
C GLY A 43 -10.14 14.68 0.20
N HIS A 44 -9.06 14.40 -0.53
CA HIS A 44 -9.08 13.99 -1.93
C HIS A 44 -9.06 12.47 -2.15
N ILE A 45 -9.25 11.69 -1.09
CA ILE A 45 -9.31 10.22 -1.14
C ILE A 45 -10.56 9.77 -0.40
N ASN A 46 -11.44 9.06 -1.12
CA ASN A 46 -12.64 8.44 -0.56
C ASN A 46 -12.55 6.89 -0.62
N GLU A 47 -13.58 6.21 -0.13
CA GLU A 47 -13.61 4.74 -0.09
C GLU A 47 -13.61 4.10 -1.49
N ALA A 48 -14.28 4.70 -2.49
CA ALA A 48 -14.26 4.23 -3.87
C ALA A 48 -12.87 4.32 -4.51
N ASP A 49 -12.07 5.32 -4.12
CA ASP A 49 -10.67 5.42 -4.55
C ASP A 49 -9.82 4.27 -4.00
N LEU A 50 -10.08 3.84 -2.75
CA LEU A 50 -9.40 2.70 -2.15
C LEU A 50 -9.79 1.38 -2.85
N GLU A 51 -11.07 1.22 -3.18
CA GLU A 51 -11.53 0.09 -3.98
C GLU A 51 -10.85 0.06 -5.35
N GLN A 52 -10.67 1.23 -5.98
CA GLN A 52 -9.96 1.32 -7.26
C GLN A 52 -8.49 0.90 -7.12
N LEU A 53 -7.82 1.28 -6.03
CA LEU A 53 -6.45 0.81 -5.76
C LEU A 53 -6.40 -0.70 -5.57
N ALA A 54 -7.32 -1.26 -4.79
CA ALA A 54 -7.37 -2.70 -4.52
C ALA A 54 -7.74 -3.53 -5.75
N LYS A 55 -8.56 -3.01 -6.67
CA LYS A 55 -8.87 -3.66 -7.95
C LYS A 55 -7.75 -3.51 -8.98
N GLY A 56 -7.03 -2.39 -8.94
CA GLY A 56 -6.01 -2.04 -9.92
C GLY A 56 -4.64 -2.65 -9.67
N TYR A 57 -4.33 -3.02 -8.42
CA TYR A 57 -3.01 -3.50 -8.02
C TYR A 57 -3.13 -4.68 -7.06
N MET A 58 -2.44 -5.79 -7.37
CA MET A 58 -2.24 -6.88 -6.41
C MET A 58 -1.06 -6.55 -5.49
N LEU A 59 -1.38 -6.06 -4.29
CA LEU A 59 -0.38 -5.67 -3.29
C LEU A 59 -0.59 -6.44 -1.99
N SER A 60 0.51 -6.90 -1.40
CA SER A 60 0.56 -7.38 -0.02
C SER A 60 0.43 -6.23 0.97
N GLY A 61 0.10 -6.56 2.23
CA GLY A 61 -0.04 -5.54 3.29
C GLY A 61 1.24 -4.75 3.56
N ARG A 62 2.42 -5.34 3.30
CA ARG A 62 3.71 -4.66 3.41
C ARG A 62 3.89 -3.63 2.30
N GLU A 63 3.52 -3.98 1.08
CA GLU A 63 3.62 -3.09 -0.08
C GLU A 63 2.64 -1.91 0.05
N ILE A 64 1.40 -2.17 0.49
CA ILE A 64 0.42 -1.12 0.80
C ILE A 64 0.97 -0.15 1.86
N LYS A 65 1.52 -0.67 2.96
CA LYS A 65 2.12 0.15 4.02
C LYS A 65 3.25 1.02 3.49
N ASN A 66 4.15 0.45 2.69
CA ASN A 66 5.29 1.14 2.12
C ASN A 66 4.84 2.25 1.17
N ALA A 67 3.92 1.95 0.26
CA ALA A 67 3.35 2.91 -0.67
C ALA A 67 2.64 4.06 0.06
N ALA A 68 1.78 3.76 1.03
CA ALA A 68 1.09 4.77 1.83
C ALA A 68 2.07 5.68 2.59
N SER A 69 3.12 5.10 3.17
CA SER A 69 4.15 5.85 3.92
C SER A 69 4.94 6.77 2.99
N CYS A 70 5.35 6.28 1.82
CA CYS A 70 6.06 7.08 0.83
C CYS A 70 5.18 8.21 0.26
N ALA A 71 3.93 7.92 -0.10
CA ALA A 71 3.02 8.92 -0.66
C ALA A 71 2.75 10.05 0.34
N LYS A 72 2.59 9.72 1.64
CA LYS A 72 2.49 10.70 2.73
C LYS A 72 3.77 11.52 2.93
N ALA A 73 4.94 10.89 2.81
CA ALA A 73 6.21 11.62 2.89
C ALA A 73 6.35 12.61 1.72
N ILE A 74 6.02 12.17 0.51
CA ILE A 74 6.08 13.01 -0.69
C ILE A 74 5.09 14.17 -0.62
N SER A 75 3.85 13.94 -0.15
CA SER A 75 2.85 15.00 -0.02
C SER A 75 3.31 16.08 0.96
N ARG A 76 3.89 15.69 2.11
CA ARG A 76 4.46 16.60 3.10
C ARG A 76 5.63 17.41 2.56
N VAL A 77 6.58 16.76 1.89
CA VAL A 77 7.75 17.43 1.29
C VAL A 77 7.31 18.43 0.22
N ARG A 78 6.32 18.07 -0.58
CA ARG A 78 5.75 18.94 -1.63
C ARG A 78 4.74 19.96 -1.12
N LYS A 79 4.40 19.95 0.18
CA LYS A 79 3.37 20.80 0.80
C LYS A 79 2.02 20.75 0.05
N GLN A 80 1.69 19.58 -0.49
CA GLN A 80 0.43 19.35 -1.21
C GLN A 80 -0.41 18.31 -0.46
N GLU A 81 -1.69 18.25 -0.79
CA GLU A 81 -2.56 17.22 -0.24
C GLU A 81 -2.25 15.83 -0.83
N LEU A 82 -2.55 14.78 -0.06
CA LEU A 82 -2.45 13.42 -0.55
C LEU A 82 -3.64 13.14 -1.47
N SER A 83 -3.35 12.91 -2.75
CA SER A 83 -4.36 12.57 -3.76
C SER A 83 -4.19 11.11 -4.23
N LEU A 84 -5.26 10.55 -4.78
CA LEU A 84 -5.21 9.22 -5.40
C LEU A 84 -4.12 9.12 -6.48
N ALA A 85 -3.95 10.18 -7.29
CA ALA A 85 -2.92 10.22 -8.32
C ALA A 85 -1.50 10.10 -7.74
N LEU A 86 -1.23 10.77 -6.61
CA LEU A 86 0.07 10.66 -5.93
C LEU A 86 0.30 9.25 -5.36
N VAL A 87 -0.75 8.61 -4.84
CA VAL A 87 -0.66 7.24 -4.34
C VAL A 87 -0.34 6.27 -5.49
N LYS A 88 -1.03 6.37 -6.64
CA LYS A 88 -0.75 5.55 -7.83
C LYS A 88 0.67 5.77 -8.36
N ASP A 89 1.08 7.02 -8.53
CA ASP A 89 2.46 7.38 -8.95
C ASP A 89 3.52 6.78 -8.00
N THR A 90 3.24 6.78 -6.70
CA THR A 90 4.14 6.19 -5.70
C THR A 90 4.21 4.67 -5.82
N ILE A 91 3.06 4.00 -6.01
CA ILE A 91 2.98 2.54 -6.20
C ILE A 91 3.80 2.13 -7.44
N GLU A 92 3.61 2.83 -8.56
CA GLU A 92 4.35 2.54 -9.80
C GLU A 92 5.85 2.80 -9.67
N LYS A 93 6.25 3.89 -8.99
CA LYS A 93 7.68 4.19 -8.73
C LYS A 93 8.37 3.19 -7.80
N LEU A 94 7.61 2.52 -6.94
CA LEU A 94 8.10 1.42 -6.12
C LEU A 94 8.22 0.10 -6.92
N GLY A 95 7.84 0.10 -8.21
CA GLY A 95 7.96 -1.04 -9.11
C GLY A 95 6.71 -1.92 -9.16
N TYR A 96 5.60 -1.52 -8.53
CA TYR A 96 4.37 -2.30 -8.57
C TYR A 96 3.54 -1.90 -9.79
N ALA A 97 3.44 -2.79 -10.77
CA ALA A 97 2.64 -2.58 -11.96
C ALA A 97 1.13 -2.81 -11.69
N PRO A 98 0.24 -2.06 -12.37
CA PRO A 98 -1.18 -2.33 -12.34
C PRO A 98 -1.48 -3.66 -13.05
N GLU A 99 -2.53 -4.34 -12.60
CA GLU A 99 -2.87 -5.70 -13.04
C GLU A 99 -3.08 -5.80 -14.56
N ALA A 100 -3.65 -4.76 -15.17
CA ALA A 100 -3.88 -4.69 -16.62
C ALA A 100 -2.59 -4.81 -17.45
N ARG A 101 -1.42 -4.43 -16.91
CA ARG A 101 -0.12 -4.56 -17.60
C ARG A 101 0.50 -5.95 -17.47
N ARG A 102 0.00 -6.81 -16.58
CA ARG A 102 0.56 -8.14 -16.31
C ARG A 102 0.01 -9.22 -17.26
N ILE A 103 -1.13 -8.97 -17.90
CA ILE A 103 -1.78 -9.91 -18.83
C ILE A 103 -1.15 -9.85 -20.24
N GLU A 104 -0.30 -8.85 -20.51
CA GLU A 104 0.34 -8.64 -21.82
C GLU A 104 1.80 -9.17 -21.90
N SER A 105 2.29 -9.92 -20.90
CA SER A 105 3.65 -10.50 -20.86
C SER A 105 3.63 -12.02 -20.76
#